data_AF-A0A1G1V837-F1
#
_entry.id   AF-A0A1G1V837-F1
#
_cell.length_a   1.000
_cell.length_b   1.000
_cell.length_c   1.000
_cell.angle_alpha   90.00
_cell.angle_beta   90.00
_cell.angle_gamma   90.00
#
_symmetry.space_group_name_H-M   'P 1'
#
loop_
_entity.id
_entity.type
_entity.pdbx_description
1 polymer ?
#
loop_
_entity_poly.entity_id
_entity_poly.type
_entity_poly.pdbx_seq_one_letter_code
_entity_poly.pdbx_strand_id
1 'polypeptide(L)'
;MTRSHQSVWTQEDYDNYIEAVRARPVYEPPTAFAIGLASHTLVNAGEPEVMFGGAQVLDTWYPHVNLMEHFDTAAVLADVTGHSTGSASRSLSRTNIEMVLRIFGPLEGDGKYHPNIEILKALHQLLTSPDHTKTLVPQTVVVTFIGSLDDPPVDVHDCYLRLHLLSHRRVQPRSINLSGLIGLLPNVLWTSEGPLAPETFEMAKLQCLARGVHLRVFGVDKFPHMTDYVVPSGVRVADASRVRLGAHLAKGTTVMQEGFCNFNAGTLGPSMVEGRISQGVLVGAGSDIGGGASIMGTLSGGGKEVITIGDGCLLGANSGTGISLGPGCQVQQGVYVLSNGPIRLQPEGTVVRTWELSGRPNLRYWRNSLTGELEAGPTKAAVQLNPELHTKQ
;
A
#
# COMPACT_ATOMS: atom_id res chain seq x y z
N MET A 1 32.43 16.18 -14.92
CA MET A 1 32.82 17.05 -16.06
C MET A 1 31.67 18.01 -16.33
N THR A 2 31.85 19.30 -16.11
CA THR A 2 30.83 20.33 -16.30
C THR A 2 30.74 20.74 -17.76
N ARG A 3 29.86 20.09 -18.54
CA ARG A 3 29.47 20.59 -19.86
C ARG A 3 28.59 21.84 -19.69
N SER A 4 28.85 22.86 -20.51
CA SER A 4 28.10 24.11 -20.59
C SER A 4 26.62 23.91 -20.92
N HIS A 5 25.75 24.80 -20.44
CA HIS A 5 24.28 24.78 -20.50
C HIS A 5 23.59 24.67 -21.90
N GLN A 6 24.29 24.39 -23.00
CA GLN A 6 23.77 24.49 -24.37
C GLN A 6 23.99 23.28 -25.30
N SER A 7 24.64 22.18 -24.88
CA SER A 7 24.79 20.99 -25.74
C SER A 7 23.60 20.03 -25.60
N VAL A 8 22.94 19.70 -26.72
CA VAL A 8 21.96 18.60 -26.81
C VAL A 8 22.69 17.29 -26.47
N TRP A 9 22.12 16.48 -25.58
CA TRP A 9 22.66 15.17 -25.24
C TRP A 9 22.50 14.22 -26.44
N THR A 10 23.55 13.51 -26.80
CA THR A 10 23.49 12.39 -27.77
C THR A 10 23.28 11.06 -27.04
N GLN A 11 22.90 10.00 -27.76
CA GLN A 11 22.81 8.66 -27.16
C GLN A 11 24.15 8.20 -26.56
N GLU A 12 25.27 8.49 -27.25
CA GLU A 12 26.62 8.19 -26.77
C GLU A 12 26.95 8.95 -25.47
N ASP A 13 26.52 10.21 -25.35
CA ASP A 13 26.71 10.98 -24.12
C ASP A 13 25.93 10.38 -22.93
N TYR A 14 24.70 9.92 -23.20
CA TYR A 14 23.87 9.26 -22.19
C TYR A 14 24.50 7.94 -21.75
N ASP A 15 24.90 7.08 -22.68
CA ASP A 15 25.49 5.77 -22.38
C ASP A 15 26.78 5.94 -21.56
N ASN A 16 27.68 6.83 -21.99
CA ASN A 16 28.92 7.15 -21.26
C ASN A 16 28.65 7.70 -19.85
N TYR A 17 27.60 8.53 -19.70
CA TYR A 17 27.21 9.07 -18.40
C TYR A 17 26.73 7.96 -17.45
N ILE A 18 25.86 7.06 -17.94
CA ILE A 18 25.36 5.94 -17.14
C ILE A 18 26.51 5.02 -16.71
N GLU A 19 27.42 4.67 -17.63
CA GLU A 19 28.60 3.87 -17.32
C GLU A 19 29.46 4.55 -16.25
N ALA A 20 29.69 5.86 -16.38
CA ALA A 20 30.49 6.62 -15.42
C ALA A 20 29.86 6.69 -14.03
N VAL A 21 28.53 6.75 -13.91
CA VAL A 21 27.84 6.71 -12.61
C VAL A 21 27.94 5.32 -12.00
N ARG A 22 27.69 4.26 -12.78
CA ARG A 22 27.72 2.87 -12.32
C ARG A 22 29.11 2.37 -11.95
N ALA A 23 30.16 2.90 -12.59
CA ALA A 23 31.54 2.54 -12.29
C ALA A 23 32.06 3.15 -10.97
N ARG A 24 31.29 4.03 -10.30
CA ARG A 24 31.70 4.62 -9.03
C ARG A 24 31.70 3.55 -7.93
N PRO A 25 32.82 3.34 -7.21
CA PRO A 25 32.91 2.29 -6.19
C PRO A 25 31.88 2.39 -5.05
N VAL A 26 31.33 3.59 -4.83
CA VAL A 26 30.36 3.88 -3.76
C VAL A 26 28.91 3.74 -4.21
N TYR A 27 28.65 3.57 -5.51
CA TYR A 27 27.30 3.50 -6.03
C TYR A 27 26.78 2.08 -6.01
N GLU A 28 25.64 1.87 -5.36
CA GLU A 28 24.90 0.63 -5.38
C GLU A 28 23.49 0.89 -5.93
N PRO A 29 23.02 0.13 -6.93
CA PRO A 29 21.66 0.26 -7.42
C PRO A 29 20.66 -0.03 -6.30
N PRO A 30 19.61 0.79 -6.13
CA PRO A 30 18.58 0.55 -5.13
C PRO A 30 17.74 -0.69 -5.51
N THR A 31 17.24 -1.42 -4.50
CA THR A 31 16.24 -2.48 -4.71
C THR A 31 14.93 -1.92 -5.27
N ALA A 32 14.49 -0.77 -4.77
CA ALA A 32 13.32 -0.08 -5.27
C ALA A 32 13.51 1.44 -5.24
N PHE A 33 12.87 2.15 -6.15
CA PHE A 33 12.83 3.61 -6.12
C PHE A 33 11.55 4.16 -6.74
N ALA A 34 11.20 5.39 -6.38
CA ALA A 34 10.10 6.11 -7.00
C ALA A 34 10.29 7.62 -6.93
N ILE A 35 9.70 8.31 -7.91
CA ILE A 35 9.59 9.76 -7.96
C ILE A 35 8.16 10.10 -7.57
N GLY A 36 7.99 11.01 -6.62
CA GLY A 36 6.69 11.28 -6.02
C GLY A 36 6.50 12.73 -5.62
N LEU A 37 5.30 13.00 -5.10
CA LEU A 37 4.90 14.29 -4.57
C LEU A 37 4.61 14.11 -3.08
N ALA A 38 5.38 14.80 -2.24
CA ALA A 38 5.22 14.77 -0.79
C ALA A 38 4.41 15.98 -0.32
N SER A 39 3.44 15.76 0.55
CA SER A 39 2.72 16.83 1.22
C SER A 39 3.29 17.10 2.60
N HIS A 40 3.30 18.37 3.02
CA HIS A 40 3.89 18.80 4.26
C HIS A 40 2.92 19.58 5.14
N THR A 41 3.22 19.66 6.44
CA THR A 41 2.52 20.55 7.37
C THR A 41 2.68 22.01 6.98
N LEU A 42 1.62 22.80 7.18
CA LEU A 42 1.71 24.26 7.16
C LEU A 42 2.60 24.74 8.32
N VAL A 43 3.74 25.37 8.00
CA VAL A 43 4.65 25.92 9.02
C VAL A 43 4.20 27.30 9.50
N ASN A 44 3.61 28.10 8.62
CA ASN A 44 3.05 29.41 8.97
C ASN A 44 1.85 29.75 8.07
N ALA A 45 0.69 30.08 8.67
CA ALA A 45 -0.54 30.40 7.95
C ALA A 45 -0.48 31.75 7.19
N GLY A 46 0.51 32.61 7.46
CA GLY A 46 0.71 33.91 6.80
C GLY A 46 1.73 33.91 5.65
N GLU A 47 2.56 32.86 5.53
CA GLU A 47 3.64 32.77 4.53
C GLU A 47 3.77 31.31 4.02
N PRO A 48 2.82 30.83 3.19
CA PRO A 48 2.82 29.46 2.67
C PRO A 48 3.99 29.14 1.73
N GLU A 49 4.75 30.15 1.29
CA GLU A 49 5.84 30.00 0.30
C GLU A 49 7.21 29.68 0.93
N VAL A 50 7.36 29.74 2.26
CA VAL A 50 8.65 29.53 2.93
C VAL A 50 8.71 28.17 3.61
N MET A 51 9.06 27.15 2.82
CA MET A 51 9.43 25.81 3.30
C MET A 51 10.80 25.87 4.02
N PHE A 52 10.82 26.32 5.27
CA PHE A 52 12.01 26.13 6.12
C PHE A 52 12.14 24.64 6.51
N GLY A 53 13.38 24.16 6.57
CA GLY A 53 13.70 22.83 7.11
C GLY A 53 13.05 22.64 8.48
N GLY A 54 12.12 21.70 8.59
CA GLY A 54 11.35 21.45 9.81
C GLY A 54 9.87 21.11 9.57
N ALA A 55 9.32 21.38 8.38
CA ALA A 55 7.97 20.96 8.02
C ALA A 55 7.86 19.42 8.04
N GLN A 56 6.92 18.88 8.81
CA GLN A 56 6.71 17.44 8.87
C GLN A 56 6.07 16.95 7.56
N VAL A 57 6.58 15.84 7.04
CA VAL A 57 5.99 15.12 5.89
C VAL A 57 4.72 14.42 6.36
N LEU A 58 3.58 14.72 5.75
CA LEU A 58 2.28 14.11 6.07
C LEU A 58 2.03 12.86 5.23
N ASP A 59 2.34 12.93 3.94
CA ASP A 59 2.24 11.81 3.02
C ASP A 59 3.25 11.89 1.87
N THR A 60 3.31 10.83 1.05
CA THR A 60 3.99 10.88 -0.23
C THR A 60 3.27 9.99 -1.23
N TRP A 61 2.88 10.57 -2.36
CA TRP A 61 2.27 9.85 -3.47
C TRP A 61 3.31 9.51 -4.53
N TYR A 62 3.34 8.24 -4.93
CA TYR A 62 4.21 7.74 -6.00
C TYR A 62 3.36 7.25 -7.19
N PRO A 63 3.26 8.02 -8.30
CA PRO A 63 2.47 7.62 -9.45
C PRO A 63 2.97 6.34 -10.13
N HIS A 64 4.27 6.05 -10.00
CA HIS A 64 4.90 4.82 -10.47
C HIS A 64 5.97 4.38 -9.47
N VAL A 65 6.04 3.07 -9.26
CA VAL A 65 7.04 2.43 -8.42
C VAL A 65 7.88 1.48 -9.25
N ASN A 66 9.19 1.52 -9.03
CA ASN A 66 10.18 0.67 -9.68
C ASN A 66 10.69 -0.34 -8.65
N LEU A 67 10.64 -1.63 -8.97
CA LEU A 67 11.21 -2.71 -8.16
C LEU A 67 12.17 -3.51 -9.04
N MET A 68 13.47 -3.45 -8.73
CA MET A 68 14.52 -4.13 -9.50
C MET A 68 14.47 -3.85 -11.01
N GLU A 69 14.08 -2.63 -11.40
CA GLU A 69 13.91 -2.20 -12.79
C GLU A 69 14.33 -0.74 -12.97
N HIS A 70 14.53 -0.31 -14.22
CA HIS A 70 14.88 1.08 -14.58
C HIS A 70 16.14 1.62 -13.88
N PHE A 71 17.17 0.79 -13.73
CA PHE A 71 18.41 1.14 -13.03
C PHE A 71 19.17 2.33 -13.64
N ASP A 72 19.04 2.60 -14.95
CA ASP A 72 19.64 3.80 -15.56
C ASP A 72 18.98 5.07 -15.01
N THR A 73 17.65 5.04 -14.88
CA THR A 73 16.89 6.14 -14.27
C THR A 73 17.29 6.34 -12.82
N ALA A 74 17.43 5.25 -12.05
CA ALA A 74 17.90 5.32 -10.68
C ALA A 74 19.31 5.93 -10.58
N ALA A 75 20.22 5.57 -11.49
CA ALA A 75 21.58 6.11 -11.54
C ALA A 75 21.59 7.62 -11.82
N VAL A 76 20.81 8.09 -12.80
CA VAL A 76 20.68 9.53 -13.10
C VAL A 76 20.15 10.29 -11.90
N LEU A 77 19.06 9.82 -11.29
CA LEU A 77 18.46 10.46 -10.11
C LEU A 77 19.41 10.45 -8.92
N ALA A 78 20.14 9.35 -8.70
CA ALA A 78 21.10 9.25 -7.61
C ALA A 78 22.25 10.25 -7.79
N ASP A 79 22.83 10.35 -8.98
CA ASP A 79 23.90 11.31 -9.26
C ASP A 79 23.43 12.76 -9.07
N VAL A 80 22.29 13.13 -9.67
CA VAL A 80 21.76 14.49 -9.59
C VAL A 80 21.38 14.90 -8.15
N THR A 81 21.02 13.93 -7.30
CA THR A 81 20.63 14.18 -5.90
C THR A 81 21.74 13.88 -4.88
N GLY A 82 22.93 13.47 -5.33
CA GLY A 82 24.04 13.11 -4.46
C GLY A 82 23.77 11.86 -3.60
N HIS A 83 22.90 10.96 -4.05
CA HIS A 83 22.70 9.65 -3.45
C HIS A 83 23.71 8.63 -4.01
N SER A 84 24.09 7.65 -3.20
CA SER A 84 25.12 6.66 -3.55
C SER A 84 24.70 5.23 -3.20
N THR A 85 24.33 4.97 -1.95
CA THR A 85 23.85 3.66 -1.46
C THR A 85 22.85 3.82 -0.32
N GLY A 86 22.14 2.74 0.01
CA GLY A 86 21.23 2.62 1.14
C GLY A 86 19.84 3.19 0.86
N SER A 87 18.98 3.15 1.89
CA SER A 87 17.66 3.78 1.82
C SER A 87 17.77 5.27 2.14
N ALA A 88 17.25 6.11 1.26
CA ALA A 88 17.25 7.56 1.45
C ALA A 88 16.22 8.25 0.56
N SER A 89 15.74 9.40 1.03
CA SER A 89 14.84 10.27 0.29
C SER A 89 15.51 11.62 0.02
N ARG A 90 15.27 12.19 -1.16
CA ARG A 90 15.85 13.45 -1.62
C ARG A 90 14.80 14.31 -2.29
N SER A 91 14.77 15.59 -1.94
CA SER A 91 13.96 16.57 -2.65
C SER A 91 14.52 16.80 -4.04
N LEU A 92 13.64 16.95 -5.03
CA LEU A 92 13.98 17.33 -6.39
C LEU A 92 13.53 18.75 -6.63
N SER A 93 14.49 19.68 -6.70
CA SER A 93 14.20 21.05 -7.12
C SER A 93 13.81 21.08 -8.61
N ARG A 94 13.17 22.17 -9.04
CA ARG A 94 12.91 22.43 -10.45
C ARG A 94 14.18 22.28 -11.31
N THR A 95 15.31 22.81 -10.84
CA THR A 95 16.61 22.70 -11.52
C THR A 95 17.09 21.26 -11.61
N ASN A 96 16.87 20.44 -10.58
CA ASN A 96 17.20 19.01 -10.63
C ASN A 96 16.36 18.30 -11.70
N ILE A 97 15.05 18.55 -11.74
CA ILE A 97 14.15 17.92 -12.72
C ILE A 97 14.53 18.33 -14.15
N GLU A 98 14.77 19.62 -14.39
CA GLU A 98 15.22 20.11 -15.70
C GLU A 98 16.56 19.49 -16.12
N MET A 99 17.49 19.28 -15.19
CA MET A 99 18.74 18.59 -15.45
C MET A 99 18.52 17.12 -15.82
N VAL A 100 17.70 16.40 -15.05
CA VAL A 100 17.37 14.98 -15.29
C VAL A 100 16.69 14.81 -16.66
N LEU A 101 15.71 15.65 -16.98
CA LEU A 101 15.02 15.60 -18.28
C LEU A 101 15.97 15.88 -19.45
N ARG A 102 16.94 16.80 -19.29
CA ARG A 102 17.97 17.03 -20.31
C ARG A 102 18.86 15.81 -20.52
N ILE A 103 19.26 15.13 -19.44
CA ILE A 103 20.06 13.89 -19.52
C ILE A 103 19.28 12.81 -20.28
N PHE A 104 17.98 12.70 -20.05
CA PHE A 104 17.10 11.77 -20.77
C PHE A 104 16.70 12.22 -22.19
N GLY A 105 17.16 13.38 -22.66
CA GLY A 105 16.85 13.90 -23.99
C GLY A 105 17.00 12.89 -25.14
N PRO A 106 18.06 12.04 -25.20
CA PRO A 106 18.21 11.02 -26.24
C PRO A 106 17.14 9.94 -26.24
N LEU A 107 16.48 9.71 -25.10
CA LEU A 107 15.40 8.72 -24.97
C LEU A 107 14.05 9.29 -25.44
N GLU A 108 13.96 10.60 -25.66
CA GLU A 108 12.75 11.22 -26.21
C GLU A 108 12.60 10.86 -27.68
N GLY A 109 11.48 10.21 -28.03
CA GLY A 109 11.18 9.83 -29.42
C GLY A 109 11.86 8.54 -29.89
N ASP A 110 12.42 7.74 -28.97
CA ASP A 110 12.98 6.40 -29.27
C ASP A 110 11.91 5.33 -29.58
N GLY A 111 10.63 5.73 -29.60
CA GLY A 111 9.48 4.86 -29.85
C GLY A 111 9.06 4.01 -28.65
N LYS A 112 9.67 4.18 -27.48
CA LYS A 112 9.32 3.47 -26.24
C LYS A 112 8.59 4.38 -25.26
N TYR A 113 7.81 3.75 -24.39
CA TYR A 113 7.16 4.45 -23.28
C TYR A 113 8.06 4.40 -22.05
N HIS A 114 8.42 5.57 -21.53
CA HIS A 114 9.32 5.73 -20.38
C HIS A 114 8.54 6.32 -19.19
N PRO A 115 7.97 5.49 -18.30
CA PRO A 115 7.05 5.97 -17.27
C PRO A 115 7.67 7.01 -16.33
N ASN A 116 8.94 6.82 -15.94
CA ASN A 116 9.63 7.76 -15.05
C ASN A 116 9.89 9.13 -15.71
N ILE A 117 10.14 9.16 -17.03
CA ILE A 117 10.34 10.41 -17.78
C ILE A 117 9.02 11.19 -17.87
N GLU A 118 7.93 10.50 -18.20
CA GLU A 118 6.60 11.12 -18.30
C GLU A 118 6.12 11.67 -16.95
N ILE A 119 6.43 10.98 -15.85
CA ILE A 119 6.18 11.49 -14.50
C ILE A 119 7.00 12.73 -14.20
N LEU A 120 8.30 12.74 -14.53
CA LEU A 120 9.14 13.93 -14.34
C LEU A 120 8.63 15.13 -15.13
N LYS A 121 8.15 14.93 -16.36
CA LYS A 121 7.52 15.98 -17.18
C LYS A 121 6.24 16.51 -16.52
N ALA A 122 5.37 15.62 -16.06
CA ALA A 122 4.12 16.00 -15.40
C ALA A 122 4.38 16.76 -14.08
N LEU A 123 5.36 16.31 -13.29
CA LEU A 123 5.76 16.98 -12.04
C LEU A 123 6.45 18.32 -12.31
N HIS A 124 7.27 18.43 -13.36
CA HIS A 124 7.82 19.72 -13.80
C HIS A 124 6.71 20.70 -14.18
N GLN A 125 5.74 20.25 -14.96
CA GLN A 125 4.58 21.06 -15.33
C GLN A 125 3.79 21.51 -14.09
N LEU A 126 3.57 20.61 -13.12
CA LEU A 126 2.92 20.95 -11.86
C LEU A 126 3.69 22.06 -11.12
N LEU A 127 5.00 21.91 -10.92
CA LEU A 127 5.83 22.88 -10.22
C LEU A 127 5.93 24.25 -10.92
N THR A 128 5.73 24.28 -12.24
CA THR A 128 5.76 25.52 -13.03
C THR A 128 4.39 26.20 -13.15
N SER A 129 3.32 25.55 -12.69
CA SER A 129 1.97 26.10 -12.74
C SER A 129 1.82 27.28 -11.78
N PRO A 130 1.26 28.43 -12.21
CA PRO A 130 0.96 29.57 -11.34
C PRO A 130 -0.01 29.25 -10.20
N ASP A 131 -0.78 28.17 -10.31
CA ASP A 131 -1.75 27.75 -9.30
C ASP A 131 -1.17 26.80 -8.26
N HIS A 132 0.04 26.29 -8.47
CA HIS A 132 0.68 25.35 -7.54
C HIS A 132 0.95 25.99 -6.16
N THR A 133 1.28 27.28 -6.12
CA THR A 133 1.49 28.00 -4.85
C THR A 133 0.19 28.39 -4.13
N LYS A 134 -0.97 28.13 -4.74
CA LYS A 134 -2.30 28.45 -4.18
C LYS A 134 -2.94 27.27 -3.44
N THR A 135 -2.27 26.12 -3.39
CA THR A 135 -2.75 24.95 -2.65
C THR A 135 -2.68 25.21 -1.15
N LEU A 136 -3.65 24.66 -0.41
CA LEU A 136 -3.65 24.72 1.04
C LEU A 136 -2.53 23.89 1.65
N VAL A 137 -2.12 22.84 0.96
CA VAL A 137 -1.12 21.87 1.41
C VAL A 137 0.17 22.12 0.63
N PRO A 138 1.27 22.51 1.30
CA PRO A 138 2.58 22.64 0.66
C PRO A 138 3.07 21.30 0.15
N GLN A 139 3.63 21.28 -1.06
CA GLN A 139 4.07 20.08 -1.73
C GLN A 139 5.51 20.21 -2.27
N THR A 140 6.25 19.10 -2.24
CA THR A 140 7.60 19.01 -2.81
C THR A 140 7.74 17.75 -3.64
N VAL A 141 8.41 17.83 -4.78
CA VAL A 141 8.78 16.64 -5.54
C VAL A 141 9.94 15.94 -4.85
N VAL A 142 9.84 14.63 -4.67
CA VAL A 142 10.85 13.81 -4.01
C VAL A 142 11.22 12.61 -4.87
N VAL A 143 12.44 12.12 -4.70
CA VAL A 143 12.83 10.77 -5.09
C VAL A 143 13.20 9.99 -3.85
N THR A 144 12.71 8.76 -3.78
CA THR A 144 12.94 7.85 -2.65
C THR A 144 13.59 6.60 -3.16
N PHE A 145 14.69 6.21 -2.51
CA PHE A 145 15.48 5.02 -2.78
C PHE A 145 15.36 4.07 -1.60
N ILE A 146 15.16 2.79 -1.87
CA ILE A 146 15.23 1.71 -0.90
C ILE A 146 16.42 0.84 -1.29
N GLY A 147 17.45 0.83 -0.45
CA GLY A 147 18.64 0.00 -0.66
C GLY A 147 18.30 -1.48 -0.57
N SER A 148 17.64 -1.88 0.53
CA SER A 148 17.13 -3.24 0.75
C SER A 148 15.71 -3.23 1.34
N LEU A 149 14.88 -4.15 0.87
CA LEU A 149 13.54 -4.36 1.43
C LEU A 149 13.57 -5.13 2.76
N ASP A 150 14.70 -5.75 3.11
CA ASP A 150 14.90 -6.43 4.40
C ASP A 150 15.21 -5.45 5.54
N ASP A 151 15.71 -4.26 5.22
CA ASP A 151 15.97 -3.21 6.19
C ASP A 151 14.65 -2.52 6.63
N PRO A 152 14.56 -2.05 7.89
CA PRO A 152 13.41 -1.27 8.33
C PRO A 152 13.32 0.05 7.55
N PRO A 153 12.10 0.60 7.36
CA PRO A 153 11.95 1.91 6.74
C PRO A 153 12.68 2.99 7.54
N VAL A 154 13.28 3.95 6.85
CA VAL A 154 14.12 4.99 7.49
C VAL A 154 13.40 6.33 7.71
N ASP A 155 12.37 6.62 6.92
CA ASP A 155 11.60 7.85 7.01
C ASP A 155 10.14 7.66 6.52
N VAL A 156 9.35 8.73 6.50
CA VAL A 156 7.95 8.72 6.02
C VAL A 156 7.88 8.34 4.54
N HIS A 157 8.76 8.88 3.70
CA HIS A 157 8.76 8.63 2.26
C HIS A 157 9.00 7.15 1.93
N ASP A 158 9.94 6.50 2.63
CA ASP A 158 10.24 5.06 2.56
C ASP A 158 9.01 4.25 2.99
N CYS A 159 8.36 4.62 4.10
CA CYS A 159 7.12 3.97 4.54
C CYS A 159 6.07 3.99 3.42
N TYR A 160 5.81 5.16 2.81
CA TYR A 160 4.85 5.27 1.72
C TYR A 160 5.27 4.45 0.50
N LEU A 161 6.55 4.41 0.14
CA LEU A 161 7.03 3.62 -1.01
C LEU A 161 6.79 2.13 -0.78
N ARG A 162 7.06 1.62 0.42
CA ARG A 162 6.77 0.22 0.80
C ARG A 162 5.28 -0.10 0.74
N LEU A 163 4.42 0.80 1.20
CA LEU A 163 2.97 0.62 1.10
C LEU A 163 2.48 0.66 -0.36
N HIS A 164 3.06 1.53 -1.19
CA HIS A 164 2.78 1.55 -2.63
C HIS A 164 3.22 0.25 -3.32
N LEU A 165 4.40 -0.30 -2.99
CA LEU A 165 4.86 -1.59 -3.53
C LEU A 165 3.86 -2.71 -3.26
N LEU A 166 3.26 -2.75 -2.08
CA LEU A 166 2.19 -3.71 -1.73
C LEU A 166 0.92 -3.47 -2.54
N SER A 167 0.41 -2.23 -2.58
CA SER A 167 -0.86 -1.91 -3.25
C SER A 167 -0.79 -1.93 -4.78
N HIS A 168 0.39 -1.68 -5.37
CA HIS A 168 0.66 -1.94 -6.78
C HIS A 168 0.87 -3.42 -7.10
N ARG A 169 0.88 -4.30 -6.09
CA ARG A 169 1.15 -5.74 -6.20
C ARG A 169 2.54 -6.05 -6.76
N ARG A 170 3.52 -5.18 -6.51
CA ARG A 170 4.93 -5.44 -6.84
C ARG A 170 5.55 -6.42 -5.85
N VAL A 171 5.05 -6.44 -4.62
CA VAL A 171 5.43 -7.39 -3.58
C VAL A 171 4.18 -7.93 -2.88
N GLN A 172 4.27 -9.13 -2.32
CA GLN A 172 3.18 -9.73 -1.55
C GLN A 172 3.22 -9.28 -0.08
N PRO A 173 2.10 -9.34 0.66
CA PRO A 173 2.16 -9.16 2.10
C PRO A 173 3.14 -10.15 2.76
N ARG A 174 3.78 -9.71 3.86
CA ARG A 174 4.82 -10.42 4.62
C ARG A 174 6.16 -10.61 3.90
N SER A 175 6.34 -10.07 2.69
CA SER A 175 7.59 -10.23 1.92
C SER A 175 8.59 -9.07 2.07
N ILE A 176 8.23 -8.01 2.78
CA ILE A 176 9.09 -6.83 2.99
C ILE A 176 9.06 -6.42 4.47
N ASN A 177 10.15 -5.80 4.94
CA ASN A 177 10.23 -5.32 6.32
C ASN A 177 9.42 -4.02 6.48
N LEU A 178 8.49 -4.03 7.43
CA LEU A 178 7.66 -2.87 7.83
C LEU A 178 7.79 -2.56 9.33
N SER A 179 8.83 -3.09 9.97
CA SER A 179 9.06 -2.92 11.41
C SER A 179 9.27 -1.44 11.72
N GLY A 180 8.57 -0.92 12.72
CA GLY A 180 8.67 0.50 13.12
C GLY A 180 7.89 1.48 12.24
N LEU A 181 7.31 1.04 11.11
CA LEU A 181 6.60 1.91 10.15
C LEU A 181 5.52 2.78 10.81
N ILE A 182 4.72 2.21 11.72
CA ILE A 182 3.66 2.95 12.43
C ILE A 182 4.22 4.10 13.28
N GLY A 183 5.44 3.94 13.81
CA GLY A 183 6.13 4.97 14.59
C GLY A 183 6.61 6.14 13.75
N LEU A 184 6.94 5.90 12.48
CA LEU A 184 7.40 6.92 11.54
C LEU A 184 6.25 7.72 10.92
N LEU A 185 5.11 7.08 10.63
CA LEU A 185 3.96 7.75 10.03
C LEU A 185 3.32 8.75 11.01
N PRO A 186 3.09 10.02 10.62
CA PRO A 186 2.36 10.98 11.46
C PRO A 186 0.87 10.63 11.52
N ASN A 187 0.16 11.15 12.53
CA ASN A 187 -1.30 11.10 12.56
C ASN A 187 -1.85 12.27 11.73
N VAL A 188 -2.68 12.00 10.72
CA VAL A 188 -3.06 12.98 9.69
C VAL A 188 -4.58 13.13 9.64
N LEU A 189 -5.06 14.35 9.38
CA LEU A 189 -6.43 14.59 8.94
C LEU A 189 -6.50 14.43 7.43
N TRP A 190 -7.23 13.42 6.97
CA TRP A 190 -7.47 13.17 5.55
C TRP A 190 -8.67 14.00 5.11
N THR A 191 -8.45 15.02 4.28
CA THR A 191 -9.48 16.01 3.95
C THR A 191 -9.70 16.17 2.45
N SER A 192 -10.78 16.87 2.08
CA SER A 192 -11.08 17.23 0.68
C SER A 192 -10.02 18.12 0.03
N GLU A 193 -9.16 18.79 0.81
CA GLU A 193 -8.08 19.65 0.32
C GLU A 193 -6.70 18.97 0.41
N GLY A 194 -6.65 17.68 0.74
CA GLY A 194 -5.42 16.92 0.98
C GLY A 194 -5.14 16.68 2.47
N PRO A 195 -3.96 16.12 2.80
CA PRO A 195 -3.59 15.82 4.18
C PRO A 195 -3.28 17.09 4.97
N LEU A 196 -3.78 17.18 6.20
CA LEU A 196 -3.51 18.28 7.13
C LEU A 196 -3.02 17.74 8.48
N ALA A 197 -2.16 18.50 9.14
CA ALA A 197 -1.80 18.24 10.53
C ALA A 197 -2.95 18.67 11.47
N PRO A 198 -3.25 17.89 12.53
CA PRO A 198 -4.23 18.28 13.55
C PRO A 198 -4.00 19.69 14.11
N GLU A 199 -2.74 20.07 14.30
CA GLU A 199 -2.32 21.33 14.92
C GLU A 199 -2.68 22.54 14.05
N THR A 200 -2.76 22.36 12.73
CA THR A 200 -3.00 23.46 11.77
C THR A 200 -4.46 23.52 11.28
N PHE A 201 -5.32 22.60 11.74
CA PHE A 201 -6.64 22.38 11.18
C PHE A 201 -7.56 23.60 11.24
N GLU A 202 -7.66 24.29 12.38
CA GLU A 202 -8.59 25.42 12.54
C GLU A 202 -8.25 26.59 11.59
N MET A 203 -6.96 26.86 11.40
CA MET A 203 -6.50 27.88 10.45
C MET A 203 -6.77 27.47 9.00
N ALA A 204 -6.49 26.21 8.66
CA ALA A 204 -6.77 25.66 7.34
C ALA A 204 -8.28 25.72 7.00
N LYS A 205 -9.14 25.41 7.99
CA LYS A 205 -10.60 25.52 7.87
C LYS A 205 -11.04 26.97 7.67
N LEU A 206 -10.48 27.92 8.41
CA LEU A 206 -10.78 29.34 8.23
C LEU A 206 -10.39 29.84 6.84
N GLN A 207 -9.21 29.45 6.33
CA GLN A 207 -8.76 29.76 4.97
C GLN A 207 -9.68 29.16 3.89
N CYS A 208 -10.20 27.95 4.10
CA CYS A 208 -11.19 27.36 3.21
C CYS A 208 -12.50 28.14 3.22
N LEU A 209 -13.02 28.50 4.40
CA LEU A 209 -14.24 29.30 4.53
C LEU A 209 -14.11 30.67 3.86
N ALA A 210 -12.97 31.34 4.00
CA ALA A 210 -12.69 32.62 3.34
C ALA A 210 -12.71 32.52 1.81
N ARG A 211 -12.37 31.35 1.25
CA ARG A 211 -12.43 31.05 -0.19
C ARG A 211 -13.78 30.45 -0.64
N GLY A 212 -14.75 30.30 0.26
CA GLY A 212 -16.03 29.65 -0.03
C GLY A 212 -15.93 28.12 -0.24
N VAL A 213 -14.85 27.50 0.22
CA VAL A 213 -14.59 26.06 0.11
C VAL A 213 -15.07 25.34 1.37
N HIS A 214 -15.88 24.30 1.21
CA HIS A 214 -16.29 23.44 2.32
C HIS A 214 -15.22 22.35 2.57
N LEU A 215 -14.43 22.53 3.63
CA LEU A 215 -13.43 21.55 4.05
C LEU A 215 -14.10 20.36 4.76
N ARG A 216 -14.06 19.18 4.13
CA ARG A 216 -14.57 17.93 4.71
C ARG A 216 -13.41 17.08 5.22
N VAL A 217 -13.52 16.56 6.44
CA VAL A 217 -12.59 15.56 7.00
C VAL A 217 -13.19 14.17 6.80
N PHE A 218 -12.47 13.30 6.09
CA PHE A 218 -12.87 11.91 5.83
C PHE A 218 -12.41 10.95 6.94
N GLY A 219 -11.26 11.24 7.54
CA GLY A 219 -10.70 10.42 8.62
C GLY A 219 -9.54 11.11 9.33
N VAL A 220 -9.21 10.60 10.51
CA VAL A 220 -8.03 11.01 11.29
C VAL A 220 -7.26 9.74 11.63
N ASP A 221 -6.18 9.49 10.90
CA ASP A 221 -5.42 8.24 11.02
C ASP A 221 -3.99 8.40 10.45
N LYS A 222 -3.11 7.46 10.78
CA LYS A 222 -1.76 7.33 10.22
C LYS A 222 -1.75 6.74 8.81
N PHE A 223 -2.80 6.02 8.42
CA PHE A 223 -2.91 5.37 7.12
C PHE A 223 -4.02 6.00 6.29
N PRO A 224 -3.76 6.40 5.05
CA PRO A 224 -4.82 6.83 4.14
C PRO A 224 -5.57 5.64 3.53
N HIS A 225 -6.66 5.96 2.83
CA HIS A 225 -7.33 5.02 1.93
C HIS A 225 -6.40 4.65 0.76
N MET A 226 -6.39 3.39 0.37
CA MET A 226 -5.56 2.89 -0.74
C MET A 226 -5.91 3.59 -2.06
N THR A 227 -7.20 3.78 -2.33
CA THR A 227 -7.72 4.26 -3.61
C THR A 227 -7.40 5.73 -3.90
N ASP A 228 -6.99 6.49 -2.89
CA ASP A 228 -6.53 7.88 -3.06
C ASP A 228 -5.10 7.91 -3.67
N TYR A 229 -4.40 6.76 -3.69
CA TYR A 229 -3.03 6.62 -4.18
C TYR A 229 -2.93 5.60 -5.33
N VAL A 230 -3.56 4.44 -5.17
CA VAL A 230 -3.46 3.29 -6.08
C VAL A 230 -4.81 2.59 -6.23
N VAL A 231 -5.25 2.43 -7.47
CA VAL A 231 -6.36 1.54 -7.83
C VAL A 231 -5.80 0.45 -8.74
N PRO A 232 -5.47 -0.75 -8.22
CA PRO A 232 -4.91 -1.81 -9.03
C PRO A 232 -5.93 -2.33 -10.05
N SER A 233 -5.47 -2.78 -11.21
CA SER A 233 -6.37 -3.24 -12.27
C SER A 233 -7.18 -4.48 -11.88
N GLY A 234 -8.44 -4.48 -12.32
CA GLY A 234 -9.38 -5.60 -12.19
C GLY A 234 -9.84 -5.87 -10.75
N VAL A 235 -9.93 -4.83 -9.91
CA VAL A 235 -10.52 -4.93 -8.57
C VAL A 235 -11.74 -4.03 -8.47
N ARG A 236 -12.64 -4.34 -7.54
CA ARG A 236 -13.75 -3.46 -7.15
C ARG A 236 -13.69 -3.20 -5.66
N VAL A 237 -13.84 -1.94 -5.26
CA VAL A 237 -13.92 -1.52 -3.86
C VAL A 237 -15.17 -0.65 -3.74
N ALA A 238 -16.18 -1.15 -3.03
CA ALA A 238 -17.47 -0.48 -2.92
C ALA A 238 -17.43 0.73 -1.97
N ASP A 239 -16.62 0.64 -0.91
CA ASP A 239 -16.33 1.75 0.01
C ASP A 239 -14.81 1.90 0.16
N ALA A 240 -14.26 2.97 -0.42
CA ALA A 240 -12.84 3.30 -0.39
C ALA A 240 -12.28 3.41 1.04
N SER A 241 -13.10 3.83 2.01
CA SER A 241 -12.65 4.07 3.38
C SER A 241 -12.25 2.78 4.13
N ARG A 242 -12.62 1.63 3.59
CA ARG A 242 -12.39 0.32 4.21
C ARG A 242 -11.14 -0.39 3.72
N VAL A 243 -10.37 0.20 2.80
CA VAL A 243 -9.13 -0.40 2.28
C VAL A 243 -7.98 0.56 2.52
N ARG A 244 -7.06 0.20 3.42
CA ARG A 244 -5.89 1.04 3.75
C ARG A 244 -4.80 0.90 2.69
N LEU A 245 -4.06 2.00 2.44
CA LEU A 245 -2.84 1.93 1.65
C LEU A 245 -1.88 0.89 2.24
N GLY A 246 -1.31 0.05 1.38
CA GLY A 246 -0.55 -1.14 1.76
C GLY A 246 -1.37 -2.44 1.78
N ALA A 247 -2.68 -2.39 1.54
CA ALA A 247 -3.47 -3.58 1.22
C ALA A 247 -3.08 -4.13 -0.16
N HIS A 248 -3.08 -5.45 -0.31
CA HIS A 248 -2.82 -6.15 -1.58
C HIS A 248 -4.09 -6.83 -2.07
N LEU A 249 -4.68 -6.32 -3.17
CA LEU A 249 -5.90 -6.89 -3.74
C LEU A 249 -5.61 -7.52 -5.12
N ALA A 250 -5.60 -8.85 -5.17
CA ALA A 250 -5.39 -9.59 -6.42
C ALA A 250 -6.47 -9.29 -7.47
N LYS A 251 -6.14 -9.49 -8.75
CA LYS A 251 -7.09 -9.32 -9.85
C LYS A 251 -8.32 -10.22 -9.62
N GLY A 252 -9.51 -9.67 -9.79
CA GLY A 252 -10.79 -10.34 -9.57
C GLY A 252 -11.31 -10.22 -8.14
N THR A 253 -10.57 -9.57 -7.22
CA THR A 253 -11.09 -9.30 -5.89
C THR A 253 -12.17 -8.22 -5.91
N THR A 254 -13.27 -8.49 -5.21
CA THR A 254 -14.30 -7.50 -4.88
C THR A 254 -14.32 -7.30 -3.37
N VAL A 255 -14.12 -6.07 -2.92
CA VAL A 255 -14.35 -5.64 -1.55
C VAL A 255 -15.69 -4.90 -1.51
N MET A 256 -16.70 -5.49 -0.88
CA MET A 256 -18.02 -4.89 -0.71
C MET A 256 -18.01 -3.89 0.46
N GLN A 257 -19.15 -3.23 0.73
CA GLN A 257 -19.25 -2.12 1.68
C GLN A 257 -18.82 -2.49 3.11
N GLU A 258 -19.12 -3.72 3.55
CA GLU A 258 -18.68 -4.21 4.87
C GLU A 258 -17.29 -4.85 4.85
N GLY A 259 -16.76 -5.10 3.66
CA GLY A 259 -15.42 -5.61 3.47
C GLY A 259 -14.38 -4.61 3.98
N PHE A 260 -13.37 -5.09 4.70
CA PHE A 260 -12.24 -4.29 5.16
C PHE A 260 -10.92 -5.01 4.87
N CYS A 261 -9.91 -4.28 4.43
CA CYS A 261 -8.56 -4.81 4.26
C CYS A 261 -7.52 -3.85 4.83
N ASN A 262 -6.74 -4.34 5.78
CA ASN A 262 -5.66 -3.58 6.39
C ASN A 262 -4.38 -3.58 5.53
N PHE A 263 -3.38 -2.79 5.94
CA PHE A 263 -2.06 -2.81 5.31
C PHE A 263 -1.35 -4.15 5.55
N ASN A 264 -0.43 -4.51 4.66
CA ASN A 264 0.33 -5.76 4.70
C ASN A 264 -0.60 -6.98 4.88
N ALA A 265 -1.75 -6.96 4.21
CA ALA A 265 -2.76 -7.99 4.20
C ALA A 265 -3.49 -7.98 2.86
N GLY A 266 -4.29 -9.00 2.61
CA GLY A 266 -5.24 -9.01 1.51
C GLY A 266 -5.32 -10.35 0.78
N THR A 267 -5.63 -10.28 -0.51
CA THR A 267 -5.99 -11.43 -1.33
C THR A 267 -4.86 -11.76 -2.30
N LEU A 268 -4.60 -13.06 -2.48
CA LEU A 268 -3.61 -13.59 -3.42
C LEU A 268 -4.25 -14.13 -4.72
N GLY A 269 -5.58 -14.12 -4.80
CA GLY A 269 -6.35 -14.43 -6.01
C GLY A 269 -7.74 -13.79 -5.98
N PRO A 270 -8.61 -14.09 -6.97
CA PRO A 270 -9.98 -13.61 -6.99
C PRO A 270 -10.72 -14.02 -5.72
N SER A 271 -11.36 -13.07 -5.05
CA SER A 271 -12.04 -13.31 -3.76
C SER A 271 -13.21 -12.36 -3.61
N MET A 272 -14.24 -12.80 -2.90
CA MET A 272 -15.29 -11.92 -2.40
C MET A 272 -14.96 -11.54 -0.96
N VAL A 273 -14.97 -10.23 -0.66
CA VAL A 273 -14.60 -9.70 0.66
C VAL A 273 -15.71 -8.79 1.15
N GLU A 274 -16.53 -9.31 2.04
CA GLU A 274 -17.61 -8.62 2.74
C GLU A 274 -17.37 -8.58 4.27
N GLY A 275 -16.27 -9.18 4.73
CA GLY A 275 -15.79 -9.15 6.11
C GLY A 275 -14.41 -8.51 6.26
N ARG A 276 -13.79 -8.68 7.42
CA ARG A 276 -12.57 -7.98 7.84
C ARG A 276 -11.33 -8.84 7.70
N ILE A 277 -10.40 -8.38 6.86
CA ILE A 277 -9.04 -8.92 6.70
C ILE A 277 -8.09 -8.06 7.54
N SER A 278 -7.68 -8.59 8.70
CA SER A 278 -6.77 -7.90 9.62
C SER A 278 -5.34 -7.80 9.08
N GLN A 279 -4.54 -6.91 9.67
CA GLN A 279 -3.12 -6.73 9.33
C GLN A 279 -2.37 -8.06 9.35
N GLY A 280 -1.59 -8.32 8.31
CA GLY A 280 -0.82 -9.55 8.14
C GLY A 280 -1.61 -10.69 7.50
N VAL A 281 -2.95 -10.68 7.48
CA VAL A 281 -3.75 -11.80 6.99
C VAL A 281 -3.61 -11.99 5.48
N LEU A 282 -3.44 -13.24 5.06
CA LEU A 282 -3.43 -13.64 3.66
C LEU A 282 -4.69 -14.44 3.34
N VAL A 283 -5.33 -14.15 2.21
CA VAL A 283 -6.51 -14.86 1.70
C VAL A 283 -6.21 -15.47 0.34
N GLY A 284 -6.36 -16.78 0.23
CA GLY A 284 -6.17 -17.56 -1.00
C GLY A 284 -7.22 -17.31 -2.06
N ALA A 285 -6.97 -17.86 -3.25
CA ALA A 285 -7.83 -17.70 -4.41
C ALA A 285 -9.18 -18.42 -4.24
N GLY A 286 -10.25 -17.84 -4.76
CA GLY A 286 -11.59 -18.41 -4.72
C GLY A 286 -12.24 -18.42 -3.33
N SER A 287 -11.62 -17.74 -2.34
CA SER A 287 -12.18 -17.65 -1.00
C SER A 287 -13.20 -16.53 -0.87
N ASP A 288 -14.25 -16.78 -0.10
CA ASP A 288 -15.34 -15.84 0.19
C ASP A 288 -15.37 -15.51 1.68
N ILE A 289 -15.20 -14.23 1.99
CA ILE A 289 -15.23 -13.67 3.33
C ILE A 289 -16.57 -12.99 3.52
N GLY A 290 -17.58 -13.73 3.94
CA GLY A 290 -18.97 -13.26 3.99
C GLY A 290 -19.22 -12.07 4.92
N GLY A 291 -20.37 -11.41 4.73
CA GLY A 291 -20.73 -10.14 5.36
C GLY A 291 -20.46 -10.07 6.87
N GLY A 292 -19.60 -9.15 7.30
CA GLY A 292 -19.27 -8.96 8.72
C GLY A 292 -18.36 -10.05 9.34
N ALA A 293 -17.91 -11.02 8.55
CA ALA A 293 -16.97 -12.03 9.02
C ALA A 293 -15.66 -11.39 9.51
N SER A 294 -14.92 -12.09 10.35
CA SER A 294 -13.72 -11.55 11.01
C SER A 294 -12.56 -12.53 10.95
N ILE A 295 -11.44 -12.11 10.35
CA ILE A 295 -10.20 -12.86 10.40
C ILE A 295 -9.26 -12.14 11.37
N MET A 296 -8.95 -12.80 12.48
CA MET A 296 -8.19 -12.20 13.58
C MET A 296 -6.76 -11.84 13.13
N GLY A 297 -6.30 -10.64 13.50
CA GLY A 297 -4.91 -10.24 13.35
C GLY A 297 -4.13 -10.44 14.65
N THR A 298 -2.81 -10.28 14.57
CA THR A 298 -1.93 -10.31 15.74
C THR A 298 -2.18 -9.14 16.69
N LEU A 299 -2.55 -7.96 16.16
CA LEU A 299 -2.87 -6.75 16.93
C LEU A 299 -4.19 -6.84 17.73
N SER A 300 -5.09 -7.75 17.37
CA SER A 300 -6.40 -7.92 18.01
C SER A 300 -6.40 -8.88 19.21
N GLY A 301 -5.22 -9.16 19.80
CA GLY A 301 -5.08 -10.05 20.97
C GLY A 301 -5.01 -11.55 20.64
N GLY A 302 -4.72 -11.88 19.38
CA GLY A 302 -4.83 -13.23 18.83
C GLY A 302 -3.64 -14.18 18.99
N GLY A 303 -2.69 -13.87 19.86
CA GLY A 303 -1.40 -14.59 19.92
C GLY A 303 -0.41 -14.12 18.85
N LYS A 304 0.68 -14.88 18.65
CA LYS A 304 1.80 -14.51 17.76
C LYS A 304 1.64 -15.00 16.31
N GLU A 305 0.73 -15.92 16.04
CA GLU A 305 0.55 -16.49 14.71
C GLU A 305 -0.18 -15.54 13.77
N VAL A 306 0.31 -15.40 12.54
CA VAL A 306 -0.33 -14.60 11.51
C VAL A 306 -1.22 -15.50 10.65
N ILE A 307 -2.53 -15.26 10.71
CA ILE A 307 -3.55 -16.13 10.09
C ILE A 307 -3.45 -16.13 8.57
N THR A 308 -3.50 -17.32 7.97
CA THR A 308 -3.68 -17.53 6.53
C THR A 308 -4.99 -18.27 6.27
N ILE A 309 -5.75 -17.80 5.29
CA ILE A 309 -6.93 -18.47 4.74
C ILE A 309 -6.52 -19.08 3.41
N GLY A 310 -6.62 -20.40 3.28
CA GLY A 310 -6.29 -21.13 2.05
C GLY A 310 -7.27 -20.85 0.90
N ASP A 311 -7.04 -21.51 -0.22
CA ASP A 311 -7.87 -21.39 -1.43
C ASP A 311 -9.26 -22.03 -1.23
N GLY A 312 -10.29 -21.46 -1.88
CA GLY A 312 -11.64 -22.01 -1.89
C GLY A 312 -12.29 -22.10 -0.51
N CYS A 313 -11.91 -21.25 0.44
CA CYS A 313 -12.54 -21.19 1.75
C CYS A 313 -13.86 -20.39 1.71
N LEU A 314 -14.78 -20.72 2.61
CA LEU A 314 -16.00 -19.94 2.84
C LEU A 314 -16.12 -19.57 4.32
N LEU A 315 -16.02 -18.29 4.63
CA LEU A 315 -16.37 -17.77 5.95
C LEU A 315 -17.79 -17.21 5.86
N GLY A 316 -18.74 -17.86 6.53
CA GLY A 316 -20.13 -17.40 6.54
C GLY A 316 -20.28 -16.00 7.17
N ALA A 317 -21.35 -15.30 6.82
CA ALA A 317 -21.66 -13.99 7.40
C ALA A 317 -21.60 -14.00 8.94
N ASN A 318 -21.02 -12.94 9.51
CA ASN A 318 -20.76 -12.77 10.95
C ASN A 318 -20.00 -13.92 11.62
N SER A 319 -19.32 -14.77 10.86
CA SER A 319 -18.39 -15.77 11.40
C SER A 319 -17.07 -15.12 11.81
N GLY A 320 -16.22 -15.88 12.48
CA GLY A 320 -14.85 -15.45 12.69
C GLY A 320 -13.89 -16.60 12.86
N THR A 321 -12.62 -16.37 12.53
CA THR A 321 -11.55 -17.34 12.77
C THR A 321 -10.37 -16.68 13.45
N GLY A 322 -9.89 -17.38 14.48
CA GLY A 322 -8.68 -17.12 15.21
C GLY A 322 -7.55 -18.11 14.93
N ILE A 323 -7.73 -18.98 13.94
CA ILE A 323 -6.72 -19.93 13.44
C ILE A 323 -6.59 -19.83 11.92
N SER A 324 -5.50 -20.34 11.37
CA SER A 324 -5.38 -20.51 9.91
C SER A 324 -6.35 -21.57 9.41
N LEU A 325 -6.92 -21.34 8.23
CA LEU A 325 -7.78 -22.30 7.55
C LEU A 325 -7.03 -22.87 6.35
N GLY A 326 -6.95 -24.19 6.25
CA GLY A 326 -6.43 -24.84 5.04
C GLY A 326 -7.38 -24.69 3.85
N PRO A 327 -6.96 -25.09 2.63
CA PRO A 327 -7.80 -25.03 1.45
C PRO A 327 -9.13 -25.75 1.62
N GLY A 328 -10.21 -25.20 1.06
CA GLY A 328 -11.55 -25.80 1.05
C GLY A 328 -12.28 -25.76 2.39
N CYS A 329 -11.78 -25.04 3.39
CA CYS A 329 -12.43 -24.95 4.70
C CYS A 329 -13.68 -24.06 4.71
N GLN A 330 -14.64 -24.38 5.58
CA GLN A 330 -15.91 -23.66 5.68
C GLN A 330 -16.23 -23.33 7.14
N VAL A 331 -16.55 -22.08 7.45
CA VAL A 331 -17.03 -21.67 8.77
C VAL A 331 -18.49 -21.26 8.65
N GLN A 332 -19.37 -21.91 9.41
CA GLN A 332 -20.80 -21.58 9.44
C GLN A 332 -21.01 -20.11 9.84
N GLN A 333 -22.06 -19.49 9.30
CA GLN A 333 -22.50 -18.15 9.68
C GLN A 333 -22.65 -18.01 11.21
N GLY A 334 -22.19 -16.90 11.77
CA GLY A 334 -22.25 -16.62 13.20
C GLY A 334 -21.30 -17.46 14.08
N VAL A 335 -20.54 -18.40 13.52
CA VAL A 335 -19.60 -19.22 14.29
C VAL A 335 -18.25 -18.55 14.39
N TYR A 336 -17.75 -18.44 15.62
CA TYR A 336 -16.41 -17.95 15.91
C TYR A 336 -15.48 -19.09 16.34
N VAL A 337 -14.47 -19.39 15.53
CA VAL A 337 -13.45 -20.41 15.78
C VAL A 337 -12.26 -19.74 16.46
N LEU A 338 -12.30 -19.60 17.79
CA LEU A 338 -11.17 -19.05 18.57
C LEU A 338 -10.02 -20.05 18.64
N SER A 339 -8.80 -19.60 18.93
CA SER A 339 -7.59 -20.46 18.90
C SER A 339 -7.52 -21.53 20.00
N ASN A 340 -8.13 -21.31 21.19
CA ASN A 340 -8.05 -22.22 22.36
C ASN A 340 -9.41 -22.88 22.73
N GLY A 341 -10.40 -22.83 21.84
CA GLY A 341 -11.71 -23.43 22.12
C GLY A 341 -11.66 -24.97 22.10
N PRO A 342 -12.43 -25.67 22.95
CA PRO A 342 -12.70 -27.08 22.71
C PRO A 342 -13.54 -27.23 21.43
N ILE A 343 -13.21 -28.22 20.62
CA ILE A 343 -13.96 -28.56 19.41
C ILE A 343 -14.13 -30.07 19.30
N ARG A 344 -15.37 -30.51 19.07
CA ARG A 344 -15.69 -31.93 18.88
C ARG A 344 -15.54 -32.31 17.42
N LEU A 345 -14.71 -33.32 17.15
CA LEU A 345 -14.52 -33.88 15.83
C LEU A 345 -15.66 -34.83 15.49
N GLN A 346 -16.11 -34.76 14.24
CA GLN A 346 -17.16 -35.60 13.68
C GLN A 346 -16.59 -36.39 12.50
N PRO A 347 -16.93 -37.69 12.36
CA PRO A 347 -17.89 -38.45 13.18
C PRO A 347 -17.32 -39.08 14.48
N GLU A 348 -16.03 -38.91 14.77
CA GLU A 348 -15.34 -39.69 15.82
C GLU A 348 -15.75 -39.31 17.25
N GLY A 349 -16.32 -38.12 17.45
CA GLY A 349 -16.77 -37.59 18.74
C GLY A 349 -15.64 -37.12 19.66
N THR A 350 -14.37 -37.21 19.24
CA THR A 350 -13.20 -36.81 20.04
C THR A 350 -13.14 -35.29 20.19
N VAL A 351 -12.84 -34.79 21.39
CA VAL A 351 -12.68 -33.35 21.63
C VAL A 351 -11.20 -32.99 21.60
N VAL A 352 -10.84 -32.04 20.75
CA VAL A 352 -9.48 -31.48 20.63
C VAL A 352 -9.51 -29.97 20.83
N ARG A 353 -8.34 -29.33 20.79
CA ARG A 353 -8.24 -27.87 20.76
C ARG A 353 -8.22 -27.37 19.34
N THR A 354 -8.87 -26.24 19.09
CA THR A 354 -9.01 -25.66 17.74
C THR A 354 -7.68 -25.37 17.05
N TRP A 355 -6.62 -24.96 17.77
CA TRP A 355 -5.28 -24.77 17.17
C TRP A 355 -4.72 -26.05 16.53
N GLU A 356 -5.11 -27.24 17.00
CA GLU A 356 -4.64 -28.50 16.43
C GLU A 356 -5.16 -28.72 15.01
N LEU A 357 -6.21 -27.97 14.63
CA LEU A 357 -6.84 -27.99 13.30
C LEU A 357 -6.34 -26.85 12.41
N SER A 358 -5.48 -25.95 12.91
CA SER A 358 -4.96 -24.81 12.15
C SER A 358 -4.28 -25.28 10.85
N GLY A 359 -4.69 -24.72 9.72
CA GLY A 359 -4.15 -25.03 8.39
C GLY A 359 -4.57 -26.38 7.79
N ARG A 360 -5.35 -27.21 8.50
CA ARG A 360 -5.86 -28.47 7.93
C ARG A 360 -6.90 -28.16 6.83
N PRO A 361 -6.86 -28.86 5.68
CA PRO A 361 -7.77 -28.62 4.57
C PRO A 361 -9.12 -29.30 4.77
N ASN A 362 -10.12 -28.87 3.99
CA ASN A 362 -11.42 -29.54 3.81
C ASN A 362 -12.20 -29.80 5.11
N LEU A 363 -12.08 -28.89 6.09
CA LEU A 363 -12.86 -28.94 7.33
C LEU A 363 -14.02 -27.93 7.30
N ARG A 364 -15.18 -28.38 7.75
CA ARG A 364 -16.30 -27.52 8.11
C ARG A 364 -16.30 -27.31 9.61
N TYR A 365 -16.54 -26.07 10.06
CA TYR A 365 -16.70 -25.68 11.44
C TYR A 365 -18.14 -25.17 11.65
N TRP A 366 -18.88 -25.72 12.61
CA TRP A 366 -20.26 -25.32 12.89
C TRP A 366 -20.60 -25.40 14.37
N ARG A 367 -21.69 -24.75 14.77
CA ARG A 367 -22.27 -24.84 16.10
C ARG A 367 -23.44 -25.81 16.04
N ASN A 368 -23.41 -26.86 16.86
CA ASN A 368 -24.55 -27.76 17.00
C ASN A 368 -25.71 -26.99 17.65
N SER A 369 -26.87 -26.93 16.97
CA SER A 369 -28.02 -26.14 17.43
C SER A 369 -28.77 -26.77 18.61
N LEU A 370 -28.56 -28.06 18.89
CA LEU A 370 -29.17 -28.75 20.02
C LEU A 370 -28.30 -28.64 21.27
N THR A 371 -26.98 -28.82 21.13
CA THR A 371 -26.06 -28.88 22.28
C THR A 371 -25.30 -27.59 22.53
N GLY A 372 -25.19 -26.71 21.53
CA GLY A 372 -24.33 -25.53 21.58
C GLY A 372 -22.84 -25.85 21.48
N GLU A 373 -22.45 -27.10 21.23
CA GLU A 373 -21.04 -27.46 21.06
C GLU A 373 -20.50 -26.94 19.73
N LEU A 374 -19.23 -26.53 19.73
CA LEU A 374 -18.49 -26.26 18.50
C LEU A 374 -18.01 -27.60 17.94
N GLU A 375 -18.32 -27.86 16.68
CA GLU A 375 -18.01 -29.10 15.99
C GLU A 375 -17.19 -28.84 14.72
N ALA A 376 -16.33 -29.78 14.37
CA ALA A 376 -15.64 -29.81 13.09
C ALA A 376 -15.65 -31.21 12.47
N GLY A 377 -15.62 -31.27 11.15
CA GLY A 377 -15.60 -32.51 10.39
C GLY A 377 -15.39 -32.25 8.90
N PRO A 378 -15.32 -33.30 8.07
CA PRO A 378 -15.10 -33.15 6.63
C PRO A 378 -16.16 -32.27 5.96
N THR A 379 -15.76 -31.43 4.99
CA THR A 379 -16.70 -30.71 4.13
C THR A 379 -17.51 -31.69 3.28
N LYS A 380 -18.85 -31.53 3.26
CA LYS A 380 -19.74 -32.31 2.40
C LYS A 380 -19.82 -31.64 1.02
N ALA A 381 -18.87 -31.94 0.14
CA ALA A 381 -18.74 -31.38 -1.21
C ALA A 381 -18.62 -29.83 -1.28
N ALA A 382 -18.12 -29.32 -2.41
CA ALA A 382 -17.93 -27.89 -2.62
C ALA A 382 -19.27 -27.15 -2.56
N VAL A 383 -19.39 -26.15 -1.67
CA VAL A 383 -20.50 -25.19 -1.73
C VAL A 383 -20.40 -24.47 -3.07
N GLN A 384 -21.49 -24.44 -3.85
CA GLN A 384 -21.54 -23.64 -5.08
C GLN A 384 -21.46 -22.16 -4.69
N LEU A 385 -20.28 -21.57 -4.88
CA LEU A 385 -20.09 -20.13 -4.78
C LEU A 385 -20.91 -19.44 -5.88
N ASN A 386 -21.41 -18.23 -5.60
CA ASN A 386 -22.20 -17.49 -6.60
C ASN A 386 -21.32 -17.18 -7.83
N PRO A 387 -21.58 -17.79 -9.01
CA PRO A 387 -20.72 -17.63 -10.17
C PRO A 387 -20.67 -16.19 -10.69
N GLU A 388 -21.71 -15.38 -10.45
CA GLU A 388 -21.75 -13.97 -10.84
C GLU A 388 -20.78 -13.09 -10.03
N LEU A 389 -20.40 -13.53 -8.83
CA LEU A 389 -19.44 -12.84 -7.96
C LEU A 389 -17.98 -13.23 -8.25
N HIS A 390 -17.76 -14.28 -9.04
CA HIS A 390 -16.44 -14.87 -9.30
C HIS A 390 -16.06 -14.95 -10.79
N THR A 391 -16.83 -14.32 -11.67
CA THR A 391 -16.49 -14.22 -13.09
C THR A 391 -15.22 -13.39 -13.27
N LYS A 392 -14.30 -13.89 -14.11
CA LYS A 392 -13.09 -13.17 -14.52
C LYS A 392 -13.49 -11.91 -15.29
N GLN A 393 -13.44 -10.74 -14.65
CA GLN A 393 -13.46 -9.45 -15.34
C GLN A 393 -12.08 -9.12 -15.92
#